data_AF-A0A397CBB8-F1
#
_entry.id   AF-A0A397CBB8-F1
#
_cell.length_a   1.000
_cell.length_b   1.000
_cell.length_c   1.000
_cell.angle_alpha   90.00
_cell.angle_beta   90.00
_cell.angle_gamma   90.00
#
_symmetry.space_group_name_H-M   'P 1'
#
loop_
_entity.id
_entity.type
_entity.pdbx_description
1 polymer ?
#
loop_
_entity_poly.entity_id
_entity_poly.type
_entity_poly.pdbx_seq_one_letter_code
_entity_poly.pdbx_strand_id
1 'polypeptide(L)'
;KIWSESYSVERSSEVVSINRHLAFKARESLRETAHVLQPDVSVYYPTVFVQLWRELHCTPPGLLRRSDGKSWFTKFKGEPSIDDGGLYRETTATTEVFPIQLAAPIWKLLVSEPLTPSDFAQFDVATGQTLRYLRLTAFDSDAMFASIFPDQSFTCINEQDQLVELIPNGANVRVTLANRFEYADALESYRLHQFDEAVACIRNGLASIVQVDLLPMFTWAELELLVCGRPTLNLALLRKKTEYSPDMDMQDTLVERFWRTLAGFTSDEQQLFLQFVWGRSRLPFSEVDFGSYTFKLVRHMSPSNPDEYLPVAHTCFFQV
;
A
#
# COMPACT_ATOMS: atom_id res chain seq x y z
N LYS A 1 33.70 -18.78 -21.26
CA LYS A 1 34.36 -17.45 -21.39
C LYS A 1 33.82 -16.66 -22.61
N ILE A 2 32.50 -16.69 -22.87
CA ILE A 2 31.86 -15.98 -24.00
C ILE A 2 30.63 -15.16 -23.52
N TRP A 3 30.56 -14.84 -22.22
CA TRP A 3 29.41 -14.13 -21.64
C TRP A 3 29.83 -13.09 -20.61
N SER A 4 30.92 -12.35 -20.83
CA SER A 4 31.37 -11.35 -19.84
C SER A 4 31.72 -9.97 -20.35
N GLU A 5 31.76 -9.70 -21.66
CA GLU A 5 32.36 -8.43 -22.13
C GLU A 5 31.54 -7.63 -23.17
N SER A 6 30.32 -8.04 -23.50
CA SER A 6 29.50 -7.35 -24.53
C SER A 6 28.11 -6.88 -24.06
N TYR A 7 27.82 -6.91 -22.76
CA TYR A 7 26.55 -6.44 -22.19
C TYR A 7 26.67 -5.11 -21.40
N SER A 8 27.72 -4.33 -21.62
CA SER A 8 28.14 -3.27 -20.69
C SER A 8 28.29 -1.85 -21.28
N VAL A 9 27.72 -1.53 -22.45
CA VAL A 9 28.03 -0.22 -23.07
C VAL A 9 26.81 0.71 -23.31
N GLU A 10 25.56 0.29 -23.07
CA GLU A 10 24.40 1.17 -23.40
C GLU A 10 23.21 1.14 -22.40
N ARG A 11 23.47 0.97 -21.09
CA ARG A 11 22.41 1.22 -20.09
C ARG A 11 22.91 2.10 -18.95
N SER A 12 22.66 3.41 -19.09
CA SER A 12 22.71 4.41 -18.02
C SER A 12 21.59 4.23 -16.98
N SER A 13 21.33 2.99 -16.56
CA SER A 13 20.28 2.65 -15.60
C SER A 13 20.85 2.57 -14.19
N GLU A 14 20.19 3.20 -13.23
CA GLU A 14 20.56 3.07 -11.82
C GLU A 14 20.45 1.59 -11.40
N VAL A 15 21.54 1.02 -10.88
CA VAL A 15 21.56 -0.33 -10.33
C VAL A 15 21.62 -0.23 -8.81
N VAL A 16 20.50 -0.50 -8.15
CA VAL A 16 20.36 -0.54 -6.70
C VAL A 16 20.95 -1.85 -6.17
N SER A 17 21.87 -1.77 -5.21
CA SER A 17 22.46 -2.97 -4.61
C SER A 17 21.84 -3.33 -3.26
N ILE A 18 21.18 -4.48 -3.18
CA ILE A 18 20.51 -4.96 -1.95
C ILE A 18 21.22 -6.18 -1.37
N ASN A 19 21.45 -6.20 -0.06
CA ASN A 19 21.95 -7.35 0.69
C ASN A 19 20.83 -8.02 1.47
N ARG A 20 20.17 -9.03 0.86
CA ARG A 20 19.09 -9.77 1.51
C ARG A 20 19.57 -10.69 2.63
N HIS A 21 20.82 -11.16 2.58
CA HIS A 21 21.39 -11.98 3.66
C HIS A 21 21.58 -11.15 4.95
N LEU A 22 21.96 -9.88 4.79
CA LEU A 22 22.03 -8.93 5.89
C LEU A 22 20.63 -8.68 6.49
N ALA A 23 19.63 -8.44 5.63
CA ALA A 23 18.24 -8.26 6.06
C ALA A 23 17.71 -9.48 6.80
N PHE A 24 17.96 -10.69 6.29
CA PHE A 24 17.54 -11.94 6.90
C PHE A 24 18.13 -12.12 8.30
N LYS A 25 19.43 -11.82 8.48
CA LYS A 25 20.10 -11.91 9.79
C LYS A 25 19.55 -10.92 10.82
N ALA A 26 19.15 -9.72 10.38
CA ALA A 26 18.62 -8.69 11.27
C ALA A 26 17.14 -8.92 11.64
N ARG A 27 16.42 -9.80 10.92
CA ARG A 27 14.98 -9.95 11.02
C ARG A 27 14.49 -10.27 12.43
N GLU A 28 15.08 -11.27 13.10
CA GLU A 28 14.60 -11.70 14.42
C GLU A 28 14.84 -10.61 15.48
N SER A 29 16.01 -9.97 15.47
CA SER A 29 16.32 -8.86 16.40
C SER A 29 15.39 -7.67 16.22
N LEU A 30 15.06 -7.30 14.99
CA LEU A 30 14.15 -6.19 14.72
C LEU A 30 12.68 -6.54 15.01
N ARG A 31 12.32 -7.84 14.91
CA ARG A 31 10.96 -8.32 15.21
C ARG A 31 10.61 -8.15 16.68
N GLU A 32 11.57 -8.36 17.58
CA GLU A 32 11.38 -8.16 19.02
C GLU A 32 11.03 -6.70 19.35
N THR A 33 11.59 -5.74 18.62
CA THR A 33 11.35 -4.30 18.81
C THR A 33 10.32 -3.71 17.84
N ALA A 34 9.61 -4.53 17.06
CA ALA A 34 8.74 -4.03 15.97
C ALA A 34 7.55 -3.18 16.46
N HIS A 35 7.23 -3.23 17.75
CA HIS A 35 6.11 -2.51 18.36
C HIS A 35 6.43 -1.03 18.66
N VAL A 36 7.70 -0.61 18.61
CA VAL A 36 8.12 0.78 18.83
C VAL A 36 9.18 1.16 17.80
N LEU A 37 8.93 2.26 17.07
CA LEU A 37 9.94 2.82 16.18
C LEU A 37 11.09 3.43 16.99
N GLN A 38 12.31 3.03 16.68
CA GLN A 38 13.51 3.54 17.31
C GLN A 38 13.89 4.89 16.67
N PRO A 39 14.29 5.90 17.46
CA PRO A 39 14.71 7.19 16.92
C PRO A 39 15.95 7.09 16.01
N ASP A 40 16.85 6.14 16.30
CA ASP A 40 18.02 5.91 15.48
C ASP A 40 17.69 5.03 14.26
N VAL A 41 17.61 5.67 13.09
CA VAL A 41 17.34 5.00 11.81
C VAL A 41 18.45 4.00 11.43
N SER A 42 19.66 4.15 12.00
CA SER A 42 20.80 3.27 11.71
C SER A 42 20.51 1.80 12.05
N VAL A 43 19.64 1.57 13.03
CA VAL A 43 19.19 0.25 13.46
C VAL A 43 18.45 -0.49 12.34
N TYR A 44 17.79 0.25 11.45
CA TYR A 44 17.05 -0.29 10.32
C TYR A 44 17.90 -0.44 9.04
N TYR A 45 19.16 0.00 9.03
CA TYR A 45 20.05 -0.12 7.85
C TYR A 45 20.18 -1.53 7.28
N PRO A 46 20.11 -2.61 8.08
CA PRO A 46 20.09 -3.97 7.54
C PRO A 46 18.83 -4.31 6.74
N THR A 47 17.71 -3.62 6.93
CA THR A 47 16.44 -3.95 6.28
C THR A 47 16.48 -3.69 4.77
N VAL A 48 15.70 -4.45 4.00
CA VAL A 48 15.56 -4.20 2.56
C VAL A 48 15.04 -2.79 2.29
N PHE A 49 14.06 -2.33 3.08
CA PHE A 49 13.46 -1.01 2.94
C PHE A 49 14.50 0.11 3.04
N VAL A 50 15.31 0.13 4.11
CA VAL A 50 16.29 1.21 4.30
C VAL A 50 17.48 1.09 3.35
N GLN A 51 17.89 -0.12 2.97
CA GLN A 51 18.87 -0.31 1.91
C GLN A 51 18.38 0.31 0.59
N LEU A 52 17.12 0.05 0.22
CA LEU A 52 16.50 0.62 -0.98
C LEU A 52 16.38 2.15 -0.91
N TRP A 53 15.87 2.68 0.21
CA TRP A 53 15.77 4.13 0.41
C TRP A 53 17.13 4.81 0.29
N ARG A 54 18.19 4.25 0.89
CA ARG A 54 19.54 4.84 0.83
C ARG A 54 20.10 4.92 -0.59
N GLU A 55 19.84 3.92 -1.40
CA GLU A 55 20.29 3.90 -2.80
C GLU A 55 19.45 4.87 -3.65
N LEU A 56 18.12 4.92 -3.44
CA LEU A 56 17.20 5.68 -4.30
C LEU A 56 17.01 7.16 -3.92
N HIS A 57 17.06 7.53 -2.64
CA HIS A 57 16.71 8.89 -2.19
C HIS A 57 17.66 9.98 -2.74
N CYS A 58 18.88 9.59 -3.09
CA CYS A 58 19.87 10.47 -3.72
C CYS A 58 19.85 10.38 -5.25
N THR A 59 19.11 9.44 -5.84
CA THR A 59 19.07 9.25 -7.29
C THR A 59 18.28 10.39 -7.93
N PRO A 60 18.85 11.08 -8.95
CA PRO A 60 18.12 12.10 -9.69
C PRO A 60 16.79 11.57 -10.25
N PRO A 61 15.65 12.24 -10.03
CA PRO A 61 14.33 11.74 -10.46
C PRO A 61 14.22 11.48 -11.96
N GLY A 62 15.01 12.18 -12.79
CA GLY A 62 15.09 11.94 -14.23
C GLY A 62 15.56 10.53 -14.60
N LEU A 63 16.40 9.89 -13.77
CA LEU A 63 16.88 8.52 -14.01
C LEU A 63 15.85 7.46 -13.65
N LEU A 64 14.89 7.81 -12.79
CA LEU A 64 13.79 6.95 -12.37
C LEU A 64 12.59 7.01 -13.34
N ARG A 65 12.52 8.03 -14.20
CA ARG A 65 11.48 8.20 -15.22
C ARG A 65 11.90 7.53 -16.52
N ARG A 66 11.47 6.30 -16.76
CA ARG A 66 11.89 5.51 -17.92
C ARG A 66 10.72 5.04 -18.77
N SER A 67 10.89 5.13 -20.08
CA SER A 67 9.88 4.73 -21.07
C SER A 67 9.76 3.20 -21.24
N ASP A 68 10.73 2.44 -20.74
CA ASP A 68 10.72 0.98 -20.73
C ASP A 68 9.96 0.39 -19.53
N GLY A 69 9.36 1.26 -18.69
CA GLY A 69 8.55 0.88 -17.54
C GLY A 69 9.33 0.47 -16.29
N LYS A 70 10.66 0.33 -16.38
CA LYS A 70 11.53 -0.07 -15.27
C LYS A 70 12.25 1.13 -14.69
N SER A 71 11.92 1.54 -13.47
CA SER A 71 12.54 2.73 -12.84
C SER A 71 14.01 2.51 -12.44
N TRP A 72 14.39 1.31 -11.99
CA TRP A 72 15.78 0.93 -11.68
C TRP A 72 15.97 -0.58 -11.89
N PHE A 73 17.20 -1.07 -11.66
CA PHE A 73 17.50 -2.50 -11.60
C PHE A 73 18.04 -2.86 -10.22
N THR A 74 17.70 -4.05 -9.72
CA THR A 74 18.19 -4.50 -8.40
C THR A 74 19.23 -5.59 -8.57
N LYS A 75 20.38 -5.43 -7.90
CA LYS A 75 21.44 -6.44 -7.81
C LYS A 75 21.58 -6.94 -6.38
N PHE A 76 21.33 -8.23 -6.16
CA PHE A 76 21.56 -8.83 -4.85
C PHE A 76 23.04 -9.12 -4.62
N LYS A 77 23.57 -8.66 -3.48
CA LYS A 77 24.98 -8.89 -3.12
C LYS A 77 25.21 -10.39 -2.89
N GLY A 78 26.16 -10.95 -3.65
CA GLY A 78 26.53 -12.37 -3.58
C GLY A 78 25.80 -13.25 -4.59
N GLU A 79 24.92 -12.69 -5.43
CA GLU A 79 24.19 -13.44 -6.45
C GLU A 79 24.65 -13.04 -7.87
N PRO A 80 24.90 -14.03 -8.75
CA PRO A 80 25.44 -13.78 -10.08
C PRO A 80 24.40 -13.18 -11.05
N SER A 81 23.11 -13.30 -10.74
CA SER A 81 22.01 -12.80 -11.57
C SER A 81 21.60 -11.38 -11.18
N ILE A 82 21.51 -10.51 -12.18
CA ILE A 82 20.68 -9.30 -12.10
C ILE A 82 19.24 -9.81 -12.23
N ASP A 83 18.43 -9.59 -11.20
CA ASP A 83 17.04 -10.05 -11.22
C ASP A 83 16.16 -9.00 -11.89
N ASP A 84 15.56 -9.38 -13.01
CA ASP A 84 14.66 -8.55 -13.80
C ASP A 84 13.19 -8.62 -13.33
N GLY A 85 12.80 -9.49 -12.39
CA GLY A 85 11.39 -9.62 -11.98
C GLY A 85 10.98 -10.60 -10.87
N GLY A 86 11.89 -11.33 -10.23
CA GLY A 86 11.57 -12.39 -9.24
C GLY A 86 11.21 -11.87 -7.85
N LEU A 87 12.12 -11.15 -7.19
CA LEU A 87 11.87 -10.50 -5.89
C LEU A 87 11.33 -9.06 -6.00
N TYR A 88 11.26 -8.53 -7.23
CA TYR A 88 10.80 -7.17 -7.54
C TYR A 88 9.28 -6.98 -7.30
N ARG A 89 8.50 -8.06 -7.22
CA ARG A 89 7.07 -8.00 -6.88
C ARG A 89 6.82 -7.44 -5.47
N GLU A 90 7.82 -7.49 -4.58
CA GLU A 90 7.76 -6.91 -3.23
C GLU A 90 8.30 -5.47 -3.15
N THR A 91 8.97 -4.96 -4.20
CA THR A 91 9.61 -3.63 -4.20
C THR A 91 9.42 -2.91 -5.55
N THR A 92 8.22 -2.37 -5.74
CA THR A 92 7.89 -1.19 -6.57
C THR A 92 8.51 -1.11 -7.99
N ALA A 93 7.88 -1.74 -8.99
CA ALA A 93 8.06 -1.37 -10.40
C ALA A 93 6.92 -0.44 -10.88
N THR A 94 7.27 0.61 -11.63
CA THR A 94 6.37 1.68 -12.09
C THR A 94 5.31 1.30 -13.13
N THR A 95 5.32 0.07 -13.65
CA THR A 95 4.26 -0.47 -14.52
C THR A 95 3.33 -1.42 -13.80
N GLU A 96 3.52 -1.60 -12.49
CA GLU A 96 2.80 -2.59 -11.70
C GLU A 96 2.12 -1.92 -10.51
N VAL A 97 1.04 -2.55 -10.05
CA VAL A 97 0.30 -2.09 -8.88
C VAL A 97 1.17 -2.24 -7.64
N PHE A 98 1.23 -1.20 -6.82
CA PHE A 98 1.87 -1.18 -5.52
C PHE A 98 0.78 -1.25 -4.44
N PRO A 99 0.47 -2.46 -3.92
CA PRO A 99 -0.68 -2.68 -3.03
C PRO A 99 -0.40 -2.17 -1.61
N ILE A 100 -0.16 -0.87 -1.46
CA ILE A 100 -0.01 -0.20 -0.17
C ILE A 100 -1.37 0.01 0.47
N GLN A 101 -1.48 -0.28 1.76
CA GLN A 101 -2.68 -0.06 2.54
C GLN A 101 -2.57 1.31 3.23
N LEU A 102 -3.10 2.34 2.59
CA LEU A 102 -3.26 3.66 3.18
C LEU A 102 -4.73 3.92 3.50
N ALA A 103 -4.99 4.67 4.56
CA ALA A 103 -6.34 5.10 4.88
C ALA A 103 -6.87 6.07 3.80
N ALA A 104 -8.18 6.01 3.51
CA ALA A 104 -8.84 6.88 2.53
C ALA A 104 -8.51 8.38 2.66
N PRO A 105 -8.39 8.96 3.88
CA PRO A 105 -7.99 10.35 4.04
C PRO A 105 -6.65 10.71 3.38
N ILE A 106 -5.68 9.80 3.38
CA ILE A 106 -4.38 10.03 2.74
C ILE A 106 -4.57 10.17 1.22
N TRP A 107 -5.36 9.28 0.60
CA TRP A 107 -5.67 9.36 -0.83
C TRP A 107 -6.39 10.65 -1.20
N LYS A 108 -7.36 11.10 -0.37
CA LYS A 108 -8.05 12.38 -0.55
C LYS A 108 -7.06 13.54 -0.57
N LEU A 109 -6.18 13.61 0.43
CA LEU A 109 -5.18 14.67 0.52
C LEU A 109 -4.16 14.63 -0.63
N LEU A 110 -3.82 13.46 -1.16
CA LEU A 110 -2.94 13.32 -2.34
C LEU A 110 -3.55 13.95 -3.60
N VAL A 111 -4.87 13.82 -3.81
CA VAL A 111 -5.60 14.45 -4.91
C VAL A 111 -6.06 15.88 -4.59
N SER A 112 -5.63 16.44 -3.45
CA SER A 112 -6.05 17.76 -2.95
C SER A 112 -7.56 17.87 -2.67
N GLU A 113 -8.22 16.75 -2.36
CA GLU A 113 -9.59 16.74 -1.84
C GLU A 113 -9.55 17.01 -0.32
N PRO A 114 -10.30 18.01 0.18
CA PRO A 114 -10.29 18.34 1.60
C PRO A 114 -10.94 17.22 2.43
N LEU A 115 -10.42 17.01 3.63
CA LEU A 115 -11.07 16.14 4.60
C LEU A 115 -12.28 16.83 5.24
N THR A 116 -13.25 16.02 5.63
CA THR A 116 -14.48 16.45 6.26
C THR A 116 -14.76 15.62 7.51
N PRO A 117 -15.68 16.05 8.39
CA PRO A 117 -16.03 15.28 9.59
C PRO A 117 -16.57 13.87 9.32
N SER A 118 -17.06 13.58 8.11
CA SER A 118 -17.46 12.20 7.78
C SER A 118 -16.27 11.25 7.66
N ASP A 119 -15.07 11.76 7.43
CA ASP A 119 -13.86 10.95 7.29
C ASP A 119 -13.38 10.36 8.63
N PHE A 120 -13.81 10.90 9.78
CA PHE A 120 -13.47 10.37 11.11
C PHE A 120 -13.84 8.89 11.25
N ALA A 121 -14.88 8.42 10.57
CA ALA A 121 -15.27 7.01 10.58
C ALA A 121 -14.15 6.07 10.08
N GLN A 122 -13.19 6.58 9.32
CA GLN A 122 -12.10 5.81 8.72
C GLN A 122 -10.82 5.76 9.56
N PHE A 123 -10.61 6.73 10.47
CA PHE A 123 -9.33 6.85 11.19
C PHE A 123 -9.46 7.18 12.67
N ASP A 124 -10.53 7.86 13.11
CA ASP A 124 -10.73 8.24 14.51
C ASP A 124 -12.22 8.33 14.86
N VAL A 125 -12.84 7.15 14.99
CA VAL A 125 -14.26 7.01 15.35
C VAL A 125 -14.57 7.66 16.69
N ALA A 126 -13.63 7.59 17.64
CA ALA A 126 -13.80 8.13 18.99
C ALA A 126 -13.89 9.66 18.99
N THR A 127 -13.01 10.34 18.25
CA THR A 127 -13.12 11.79 18.03
C THR A 127 -14.42 12.12 17.32
N GLY A 128 -14.78 11.39 16.26
CA GLY A 128 -16.06 11.62 15.55
C GLY A 128 -17.28 11.54 16.48
N GLN A 129 -17.32 10.55 17.38
CA GLN A 129 -18.36 10.43 18.40
C GLN A 129 -18.33 11.59 19.41
N THR A 130 -17.13 11.98 19.86
CA THR A 130 -16.94 13.10 20.80
C THR A 130 -17.43 14.42 20.21
N LEU A 131 -17.05 14.74 18.98
CA LEU A 131 -17.50 15.92 18.26
C LEU A 131 -19.02 15.93 18.09
N ARG A 132 -19.61 14.79 17.72
CA ARG A 132 -21.06 14.65 17.63
C ARG A 132 -21.73 14.90 18.97
N TYR A 133 -21.17 14.38 20.06
CA TYR A 133 -21.69 14.55 21.41
C TYR A 133 -21.61 16.01 21.87
N LEU A 134 -20.50 16.70 21.63
CA LEU A 134 -20.33 18.12 21.94
C LEU A 134 -21.31 19.01 21.15
N ARG A 135 -21.53 18.69 19.87
CA ARG A 135 -22.32 19.51 18.95
C ARG A 135 -23.84 19.28 19.05
N LEU A 136 -24.29 18.02 19.21
CA LEU A 136 -25.70 17.66 19.04
C LEU A 136 -26.43 17.34 20.35
N THR A 137 -25.72 17.06 21.43
CA THR A 137 -26.35 16.75 22.72
C THR A 137 -26.84 18.03 23.38
N ALA A 138 -28.10 18.00 23.83
CA ALA A 138 -28.62 19.00 24.76
C ALA A 138 -28.14 18.64 26.17
N PHE A 139 -27.46 19.58 26.83
CA PHE A 139 -27.03 19.43 28.21
C PHE A 139 -27.91 20.32 29.09
N ASP A 140 -28.42 19.75 30.18
CA ASP A 140 -29.37 20.43 31.05
C ASP A 140 -28.70 21.45 32.00
N SER A 141 -27.39 21.31 32.25
CA SER A 141 -26.62 22.22 33.12
C SER A 141 -25.11 22.12 32.90
N ASP A 142 -24.36 23.17 33.30
CA ASP A 142 -22.89 23.15 33.37
C ASP A 142 -22.36 22.04 34.29
N ALA A 143 -23.08 21.71 35.36
CA ALA A 143 -22.68 20.62 36.28
C ALA A 143 -22.72 19.24 35.59
N MET A 144 -23.73 19.00 34.76
CA MET A 144 -23.82 17.78 33.95
C MET A 144 -22.71 17.75 32.89
N PHE A 145 -22.41 18.88 32.25
CA PHE A 145 -21.31 18.94 31.28
C PHE A 145 -19.96 18.64 31.94
N ALA A 146 -19.69 19.27 33.08
CA ALA A 146 -18.44 19.12 33.82
C ALA A 146 -18.24 17.70 34.40
N SER A 147 -19.31 16.94 34.65
CA SER A 147 -19.19 15.54 35.08
C SER A 147 -18.83 14.60 33.93
N ILE A 148 -19.18 14.95 32.69
CA ILE A 148 -18.87 14.16 31.49
C ILE A 148 -17.48 14.50 30.93
N PHE A 149 -17.12 15.79 30.95
CA PHE A 149 -15.82 16.31 30.52
C PHE A 149 -15.04 16.89 31.71
N PRO A 150 -14.69 16.07 32.72
CA PRO A 150 -13.92 16.54 33.86
C PRO A 150 -12.52 16.94 33.40
N ASP A 151 -12.09 18.14 33.78
CA ASP A 151 -10.74 18.64 33.59
C ASP A 151 -10.27 18.74 32.12
N GLN A 152 -11.19 18.62 31.17
CA GLN A 152 -10.91 18.84 29.76
C GLN A 152 -10.51 20.31 29.56
N SER A 153 -9.34 20.54 29.00
CA SER A 153 -8.86 21.83 28.51
C SER A 153 -8.79 21.83 26.98
N PHE A 154 -8.41 22.95 26.36
CA PHE A 154 -8.23 23.03 24.91
C PHE A 154 -6.93 22.33 24.47
N THR A 155 -6.86 21.04 24.75
CA THR A 155 -5.74 20.16 24.46
C THR A 155 -6.26 18.80 24.00
N CYS A 156 -5.46 18.05 23.26
CA CYS A 156 -5.72 16.64 22.98
C CYS A 156 -4.42 15.82 23.05
N ILE A 157 -4.54 14.49 22.94
CA ILE A 157 -3.40 13.59 22.82
C ILE A 157 -3.17 13.29 21.34
N ASN A 158 -1.95 13.50 20.85
CA ASN A 158 -1.56 13.20 19.48
C ASN A 158 -1.23 11.70 19.29
N GLU A 159 -0.86 11.31 18.06
CA GLU A 159 -0.50 9.92 17.69
C GLU A 159 0.73 9.38 18.43
N GLN A 160 1.48 10.23 19.15
CA GLN A 160 2.70 9.91 19.88
C GLN A 160 2.48 9.92 21.40
N ASP A 161 1.22 9.88 21.84
CA ASP A 161 0.81 9.98 23.24
C ASP A 161 1.23 11.29 23.94
N GLN A 162 1.41 12.37 23.17
CA GLN A 162 1.79 13.68 23.69
C GLN A 162 0.60 14.63 23.79
N LEU A 163 0.56 15.40 24.88
CA LEU A 163 -0.42 16.46 25.06
C LEU A 163 -0.08 17.66 24.17
N VAL A 164 -1.00 18.02 23.29
CA VAL A 164 -0.88 19.16 22.38
C VAL A 164 -1.95 20.19 22.68
N GLU A 165 -1.61 21.48 22.59
CA GLU A 165 -2.58 22.57 22.73
C GLU A 165 -3.30 22.83 21.40
N LEU A 166 -4.63 22.83 21.43
CA LEU A 166 -5.47 23.08 20.25
C LEU A 166 -5.57 24.56 19.89
N ILE A 167 -5.33 25.43 20.88
CA ILE A 167 -5.26 26.89 20.77
C ILE A 167 -4.06 27.39 21.59
N PRO A 168 -3.56 28.60 21.36
CA PRO A 168 -2.49 29.17 22.19
C PRO A 168 -2.86 29.18 23.67
N ASN A 169 -2.00 28.63 24.53
CA ASN A 169 -2.22 28.51 25.98
C ASN A 169 -3.45 27.65 26.34
N GLY A 170 -3.81 26.72 25.45
CA GLY A 170 -5.01 25.89 25.56
C GLY A 170 -5.05 24.99 26.79
N ALA A 171 -3.88 24.60 27.34
CA ALA A 171 -3.82 23.81 28.58
C ALA A 171 -4.42 24.55 29.78
N ASN A 172 -4.42 25.89 29.75
CA ASN A 172 -4.97 26.75 30.81
C ASN A 172 -6.42 27.20 30.53
N VAL A 173 -6.99 26.82 29.38
CA VAL A 173 -8.38 27.15 29.01
C VAL A 173 -9.23 25.91 29.24
N ARG A 174 -10.10 25.94 30.25
CA ARG A 174 -11.03 24.84 30.54
C ARG A 174 -12.18 24.81 29.54
N VAL A 175 -12.56 23.61 29.10
CA VAL A 175 -13.76 23.40 28.31
C VAL A 175 -14.98 23.45 29.24
N THR A 176 -15.95 24.26 28.85
CA THR A 176 -17.20 24.55 29.56
C THR A 176 -18.36 24.37 28.60
N LEU A 177 -19.58 24.32 29.12
CA LEU A 177 -20.77 24.18 28.28
C LEU A 177 -20.89 25.31 27.25
N ALA A 178 -20.43 26.51 27.62
CA ALA A 178 -20.47 27.72 26.80
C ALA A 178 -19.47 27.72 25.64
N ASN A 179 -18.23 27.25 25.85
CA ASN A 179 -17.18 27.24 24.83
C ASN A 179 -16.99 25.87 24.15
N ARG A 180 -17.88 24.89 24.41
CA ARG A 180 -17.77 23.52 23.87
C ARG A 180 -17.72 23.45 22.35
N PHE A 181 -18.37 24.38 21.66
CA PHE A 181 -18.36 24.43 20.20
C PHE A 181 -17.01 24.91 19.66
N GLU A 182 -16.39 25.90 20.32
CA GLU A 182 -15.03 26.35 19.99
C GLU A 182 -14.01 25.22 20.21
N TYR A 183 -14.15 24.46 21.30
CA TYR A 183 -13.33 23.27 21.53
C TYR A 183 -13.55 22.21 20.44
N ALA A 184 -14.81 21.95 20.05
CA ALA A 184 -15.12 21.01 18.99
C ALA A 184 -14.52 21.44 17.65
N ASP A 185 -14.63 22.71 17.27
CA ASP A 185 -14.05 23.25 16.04
C ASP A 185 -12.51 23.17 16.06
N ALA A 186 -11.87 23.48 17.20
CA ALA A 186 -10.42 23.39 17.34
C ALA A 186 -9.91 21.95 17.29
N LEU A 187 -10.59 21.01 17.96
CA LEU A 187 -10.26 19.59 17.93
C LEU A 187 -10.45 18.99 16.53
N GLU A 188 -11.56 19.32 15.87
CA GLU A 188 -11.84 18.90 14.50
C GLU A 188 -10.77 19.40 13.54
N SER A 189 -10.45 20.70 13.59
CA SER A 189 -9.42 21.29 12.75
C SER A 189 -8.07 20.61 12.95
N TYR A 190 -7.63 20.43 14.20
CA TYR A 190 -6.37 19.74 14.51
C TYR A 190 -6.35 18.32 13.93
N ARG A 191 -7.40 17.53 14.16
CA ARG A 191 -7.44 16.12 13.74
C ARG A 191 -7.54 15.94 12.23
N LEU A 192 -8.17 16.86 11.50
CA LEU A 192 -8.21 16.80 10.03
C LEU A 192 -6.86 17.18 9.40
N HIS A 193 -6.06 18.05 10.04
CA HIS A 193 -4.79 18.52 9.50
C HIS A 193 -3.56 17.81 10.09
N GLN A 194 -3.73 16.84 11.00
CA GLN A 194 -2.62 16.11 11.63
C GLN A 194 -1.77 15.29 10.63
N PHE A 195 -2.27 15.07 9.42
CA PHE A 195 -1.58 14.32 8.36
C PHE A 195 -0.87 15.22 7.34
N ASP A 196 -1.09 16.53 7.38
CA ASP A 196 -0.68 17.45 6.32
C ASP A 196 0.81 17.39 6.01
N GLU A 197 1.66 17.36 7.05
CA GLU A 197 3.11 17.32 6.89
C GLU A 197 3.57 16.01 6.22
N ALA A 198 3.02 14.87 6.65
CA ALA A 198 3.33 13.57 6.09
C ALA A 198 2.87 13.47 4.63
N VAL A 199 1.65 13.93 4.33
CA VAL A 199 1.12 13.97 2.96
C VAL A 199 1.93 14.92 2.10
N ALA A 200 2.33 16.10 2.60
CA ALA A 200 3.19 17.02 1.88
C ALA A 200 4.52 16.38 1.48
N CYS A 201 5.16 15.62 2.39
CA CYS A 201 6.36 14.85 2.07
C CYS A 201 6.12 13.83 0.95
N ILE A 202 5.00 13.08 1.00
CA ILE A 202 4.63 12.11 -0.04
C ILE A 202 4.38 12.82 -1.38
N ARG A 203 3.62 13.93 -1.38
CA ARG A 203 3.34 14.72 -2.58
C ARG A 203 4.61 15.30 -3.19
N ASN A 204 5.55 15.76 -2.37
CA ASN A 204 6.85 16.25 -2.84
C ASN A 204 7.67 15.14 -3.52
N GLY A 205 7.67 13.93 -2.94
CA GLY A 205 8.27 12.76 -3.56
C GLY A 205 7.62 12.41 -4.90
N LEU A 206 6.28 12.37 -4.93
CA LEU A 206 5.52 12.13 -6.16
C LEU A 206 5.80 13.19 -7.23
N ALA A 207 5.84 14.47 -6.87
CA ALA A 207 6.10 15.59 -7.79
C ALA A 207 7.44 15.50 -8.51
N SER A 208 8.40 14.79 -7.92
CA SER A 208 9.70 14.54 -8.54
C SER A 208 9.63 13.57 -9.72
N ILE A 209 8.64 12.66 -9.74
CA ILE A 209 8.49 11.57 -10.71
C ILE A 209 7.30 11.77 -11.64
N VAL A 210 6.15 12.18 -11.10
CA VAL A 210 4.90 12.36 -11.84
C VAL A 210 4.46 13.81 -11.80
N GLN A 211 3.66 14.22 -12.78
CA GLN A 211 3.08 15.56 -12.81
C GLN A 211 1.92 15.64 -11.81
N VAL A 212 2.24 16.04 -10.58
CA VAL A 212 1.26 16.07 -9.46
C VAL A 212 0.08 17.01 -9.69
N ASP A 213 0.22 18.00 -10.58
CA ASP A 213 -0.87 18.91 -10.97
C ASP A 213 -2.01 18.17 -11.70
N LEU A 214 -1.77 16.96 -12.18
CA LEU A 214 -2.77 16.09 -12.79
C LEU A 214 -3.57 15.28 -11.76
N LEU A 215 -3.07 15.13 -10.53
CA LEU A 215 -3.72 14.32 -9.51
C LEU A 215 -5.14 14.78 -9.15
N PRO A 216 -5.46 16.09 -9.08
CA PRO A 216 -6.82 16.55 -8.82
C PRO A 216 -7.84 16.20 -9.91
N MET A 217 -7.42 15.66 -11.06
CA MET A 217 -8.36 15.13 -12.07
C MET A 217 -8.93 13.76 -11.70
N PHE A 218 -8.36 13.09 -10.70
CA PHE A 218 -8.84 11.80 -10.19
C PHE A 218 -9.61 12.01 -8.89
N THR A 219 -10.63 11.20 -8.67
CA THR A 219 -11.14 10.95 -7.32
C THR A 219 -10.10 10.19 -6.50
N TRP A 220 -10.15 10.29 -5.18
CA TRP A 220 -9.24 9.56 -4.30
C TRP A 220 -9.27 8.04 -4.54
N ALA A 221 -10.46 7.49 -4.82
CA ALA A 221 -10.67 6.07 -5.08
C ALA A 221 -10.07 5.63 -6.43
N GLU A 222 -10.12 6.49 -7.46
CA GLU A 222 -9.46 6.24 -8.73
C GLU A 222 -7.94 6.26 -8.59
N LEU A 223 -7.39 7.21 -7.82
CA LEU A 223 -5.94 7.24 -7.55
C LEU A 223 -5.48 5.99 -6.78
N GLU A 224 -6.21 5.60 -5.72
CA GLU A 224 -5.93 4.35 -5.00
C GLU A 224 -5.98 3.16 -5.95
N LEU A 225 -6.98 3.09 -6.82
CA LEU A 225 -7.15 1.99 -7.75
C LEU A 225 -6.03 1.92 -8.81
N LEU A 226 -5.54 3.06 -9.27
CA LEU A 226 -4.41 3.15 -10.20
C LEU A 226 -3.10 2.72 -9.53
N VAL A 227 -2.87 3.14 -8.29
CA VAL A 227 -1.65 2.81 -7.56
C VAL A 227 -1.69 1.36 -7.06
N CYS A 228 -2.77 0.95 -6.41
CA CYS A 228 -2.86 -0.31 -5.69
C CYS A 228 -3.49 -1.44 -6.50
N GLY A 229 -4.16 -1.17 -7.62
CA GLY A 229 -4.95 -2.18 -8.33
C GLY A 229 -6.21 -2.59 -7.58
N ARG A 230 -7.03 -3.43 -8.21
CA ARG A 230 -8.33 -3.83 -7.65
C ARG A 230 -8.15 -4.58 -6.33
N PRO A 231 -8.85 -4.18 -5.25
CA PRO A 231 -8.76 -4.87 -3.96
C PRO A 231 -9.36 -6.28 -4.02
N THR A 232 -10.31 -6.51 -4.92
CA THR A 232 -10.97 -7.79 -5.17
C THR A 232 -10.61 -8.36 -6.54
N LEU A 233 -10.57 -9.69 -6.64
CA LEU A 233 -10.26 -10.36 -7.89
C LEU A 233 -11.41 -10.18 -8.89
N ASN A 234 -11.14 -9.48 -10.00
CA ASN A 234 -12.07 -9.46 -11.13
C ASN A 234 -11.96 -10.77 -11.92
N LEU A 235 -12.78 -11.76 -11.54
CA LEU A 235 -12.83 -13.07 -12.17
C LEU A 235 -13.13 -13.02 -13.66
N ALA A 236 -14.00 -12.10 -14.10
CA ALA A 236 -14.34 -11.96 -15.51
C ALA A 236 -13.13 -11.50 -16.34
N LEU A 237 -12.36 -10.54 -15.81
CA LEU A 237 -11.13 -10.06 -16.44
C LEU A 237 -10.05 -11.15 -16.45
N LEU A 238 -9.85 -11.85 -15.32
CA LEU A 238 -8.88 -12.95 -15.26
C LEU A 238 -9.23 -14.04 -16.27
N ARG A 239 -10.51 -14.46 -16.30
CA ARG A 239 -11.00 -15.48 -17.23
C ARG A 239 -10.86 -15.05 -18.69
N LYS A 240 -11.09 -13.76 -19.00
CA LYS A 240 -10.86 -13.21 -20.34
C LYS A 240 -9.37 -13.24 -20.73
N LYS A 241 -8.48 -13.03 -19.78
CA LYS A 241 -7.01 -13.10 -19.94
C LYS A 241 -6.43 -14.47 -19.60
N THR A 242 -7.22 -15.55 -19.75
CA THR A 242 -6.76 -16.92 -19.52
C THR A 242 -6.53 -17.65 -20.84
N GLU A 243 -5.35 -18.24 -20.99
CA GLU A 243 -5.03 -19.25 -21.99
C GLU A 243 -5.12 -20.65 -21.36
N TYR A 244 -5.76 -21.57 -22.06
CA TYR A 244 -5.85 -22.98 -21.65
C TYR A 244 -4.81 -23.78 -22.45
N SER A 245 -4.33 -24.90 -21.89
CA SER A 245 -3.51 -25.82 -22.67
C SER A 245 -4.29 -26.39 -23.86
N PRO A 246 -3.62 -26.81 -24.96
CA PRO A 246 -4.30 -27.20 -26.21
C PRO A 246 -5.31 -28.34 -26.08
N ASP A 247 -5.21 -29.14 -25.01
CA ASP A 247 -6.08 -30.26 -24.66
C ASP A 247 -7.27 -29.85 -23.76
N MET A 248 -7.43 -28.57 -23.47
CA MET A 248 -8.47 -28.01 -22.63
C MET A 248 -9.25 -26.93 -23.39
N ASP A 249 -10.57 -26.91 -23.20
CA ASP A 249 -11.43 -25.82 -23.68
C ASP A 249 -12.29 -25.26 -22.55
N MET A 250 -13.11 -24.26 -22.85
CA MET A 250 -13.97 -23.61 -21.85
C MET A 250 -15.12 -24.50 -21.36
N GLN A 251 -15.42 -25.59 -22.07
CA GLN A 251 -16.47 -26.56 -21.75
C GLN A 251 -15.94 -27.72 -20.91
N ASP A 252 -14.63 -27.84 -20.75
CA ASP A 252 -14.00 -28.87 -19.92
C ASP A 252 -14.46 -28.76 -18.46
N THR A 253 -14.89 -29.90 -17.91
CA THR A 253 -15.37 -29.99 -16.52
C THR A 253 -14.33 -29.53 -15.49
N LEU A 254 -13.03 -29.70 -15.75
CA LEU A 254 -11.96 -29.23 -14.88
C LEU A 254 -11.88 -27.70 -14.89
N VAL A 255 -12.03 -27.08 -16.07
CA VAL A 255 -12.07 -25.62 -16.22
C VAL A 255 -13.28 -25.05 -15.49
N GLU A 256 -14.44 -25.66 -15.65
CA GLU A 256 -15.66 -25.21 -14.97
C GLU A 256 -15.51 -25.30 -13.43
N ARG A 257 -14.99 -26.43 -12.93
CA ARG A 257 -14.72 -26.62 -11.50
C ARG A 257 -13.73 -25.61 -10.96
N PHE A 258 -12.63 -25.37 -11.70
CA PHE A 258 -11.63 -24.38 -11.31
C PHE A 258 -12.25 -23.00 -11.11
N TRP A 259 -12.99 -22.49 -12.10
CA TRP A 259 -13.62 -21.17 -12.01
C TRP A 259 -14.69 -21.11 -10.93
N ARG A 260 -15.47 -22.18 -10.74
CA ARG A 260 -16.48 -22.26 -9.69
C ARG A 260 -15.84 -22.22 -8.31
N THR A 261 -14.76 -22.97 -8.10
CA THR A 261 -14.00 -22.96 -6.84
C THR A 261 -13.41 -21.59 -6.55
N LEU A 262 -12.74 -20.98 -7.53
CA LEU A 262 -12.15 -19.65 -7.38
C LEU A 262 -13.19 -18.55 -7.14
N ALA A 263 -14.40 -18.70 -7.71
CA ALA A 263 -15.53 -17.83 -7.44
C ALA A 263 -16.12 -18.01 -6.02
N GLY A 264 -15.93 -19.19 -5.41
CA GLY A 264 -16.36 -19.49 -4.05
C GLY A 264 -15.37 -19.02 -2.97
N PHE A 265 -14.15 -18.62 -3.35
CA PHE A 265 -13.16 -18.09 -2.43
C PHE A 265 -13.58 -16.72 -1.87
N THR A 266 -13.23 -16.46 -0.62
CA THR A 266 -13.25 -15.14 -0.01
C THR A 266 -12.27 -14.19 -0.70
N SER A 267 -12.38 -12.89 -0.45
CA SER A 267 -11.44 -11.90 -1.01
C SER A 267 -9.99 -12.22 -0.62
N ASP A 268 -9.75 -12.65 0.62
CA ASP A 268 -8.40 -12.97 1.11
C ASP A 268 -7.86 -14.24 0.43
N GLU A 269 -8.69 -15.27 0.28
CA GLU A 269 -8.30 -16.50 -0.44
C GLU A 269 -8.03 -16.24 -1.94
N GLN A 270 -8.77 -15.33 -2.56
CA GLN A 270 -8.49 -14.90 -3.94
C GLN A 270 -7.15 -14.16 -4.06
N GLN A 271 -6.80 -13.32 -3.08
CA GLN A 271 -5.50 -12.67 -3.03
C GLN A 271 -4.36 -13.69 -2.81
N LEU A 272 -4.55 -14.66 -1.92
CA LEU A 272 -3.60 -15.76 -1.70
C LEU A 272 -3.43 -16.62 -2.96
N PHE A 273 -4.52 -16.88 -3.68
CA PHE A 273 -4.45 -17.57 -4.97
C PHE A 273 -3.59 -16.79 -5.98
N LEU A 274 -3.80 -15.48 -6.12
CA LEU A 274 -2.96 -14.66 -7.01
C LEU A 274 -1.49 -14.66 -6.56
N GLN A 275 -1.21 -14.65 -5.25
CA GLN A 275 0.16 -14.80 -4.76
C GLN A 275 0.74 -16.17 -5.10
N PHE A 276 -0.07 -17.22 -5.07
CA PHE A 276 0.35 -18.57 -5.43
C PHE A 276 0.69 -18.70 -6.93
N VAL A 277 -0.18 -18.21 -7.83
CA VAL A 277 0.01 -18.38 -9.28
C VAL A 277 0.82 -17.27 -9.95
N TRP A 278 0.93 -16.12 -9.29
CA TRP A 278 1.52 -14.91 -9.86
C TRP A 278 2.44 -14.20 -8.87
N GLY A 279 2.50 -14.53 -7.58
CA GLY A 279 3.32 -13.78 -6.62
C GLY A 279 2.91 -12.32 -6.41
N ARG A 280 1.69 -11.94 -6.83
CA ARG A 280 1.08 -10.62 -6.55
C ARG A 280 -0.26 -10.82 -5.88
N SER A 281 -0.68 -9.89 -5.04
CA SER A 281 -1.98 -9.97 -4.36
C SER A 281 -3.14 -9.38 -5.18
N ARG A 282 -2.88 -8.59 -6.22
CA ARG A 282 -3.92 -7.84 -6.96
C ARG A 282 -3.68 -7.83 -8.47
N LEU A 283 -4.77 -7.91 -9.24
CA LEU A 283 -4.76 -7.78 -10.70
C LEU A 283 -4.52 -6.35 -11.16
N PRO A 284 -3.98 -6.15 -12.38
CA PRO A 284 -4.01 -4.86 -13.07
C PRO A 284 -5.46 -4.38 -13.24
N PHE A 285 -5.65 -3.06 -13.31
CA PHE A 285 -6.98 -2.46 -13.27
C PHE A 285 -7.86 -2.82 -14.48
N SER A 286 -7.30 -2.76 -15.69
CA SER A 286 -7.99 -2.97 -16.95
C SER A 286 -7.28 -3.99 -17.86
N GLU A 287 -7.96 -4.40 -18.93
CA GLU A 287 -7.41 -5.29 -19.95
C GLU A 287 -6.16 -4.71 -20.66
N VAL A 288 -6.07 -3.38 -20.76
CA VAL A 288 -4.92 -2.67 -21.32
C VAL A 288 -3.73 -2.76 -20.36
N ASP A 289 -3.98 -2.61 -19.06
CA ASP A 289 -2.95 -2.66 -18.00
C ASP A 289 -2.39 -4.08 -17.81
N PHE A 290 -3.14 -5.10 -18.23
CA PHE A 290 -2.61 -6.47 -18.31
C PHE A 290 -1.45 -6.60 -19.30
N GLY A 291 -1.32 -5.68 -20.27
CA GLY A 291 -0.25 -5.70 -21.26
C GLY A 291 -0.10 -7.07 -21.94
N SER A 292 1.11 -7.65 -21.85
CA SER A 292 1.44 -8.97 -22.38
C SER A 292 1.25 -10.12 -21.39
N TYR A 293 0.76 -9.85 -20.17
CA TYR A 293 0.52 -10.91 -19.20
C TYR A 293 -0.74 -11.69 -19.57
N THR A 294 -0.61 -13.02 -19.59
CA THR A 294 -1.72 -13.96 -19.77
C THR A 294 -1.64 -15.02 -18.68
N PHE A 295 -2.76 -15.25 -17.99
CA PHE A 295 -2.86 -16.35 -17.04
C PHE A 295 -2.97 -17.67 -17.80
N LYS A 296 -2.20 -18.68 -17.41
CA LYS A 296 -2.23 -19.99 -18.07
C LYS A 296 -2.78 -21.05 -17.14
N LEU A 297 -3.84 -21.73 -17.57
CA LEU A 297 -4.37 -22.90 -16.89
C LEU A 297 -3.97 -24.14 -17.69
N VAL A 298 -3.11 -24.97 -17.11
CA VAL A 298 -2.47 -26.10 -17.79
C VAL A 298 -2.83 -27.39 -17.08
N ARG A 299 -3.27 -28.39 -17.86
CA ARG A 299 -3.48 -29.73 -17.31
C ARG A 299 -2.14 -30.33 -16.90
N HIS A 300 -2.06 -30.79 -15.65
CA HIS A 300 -0.93 -31.58 -15.20
C HIS A 300 -0.88 -32.91 -15.98
N MET A 301 0.17 -33.11 -16.77
CA MET A 301 0.36 -34.32 -17.58
C MET A 301 1.08 -35.39 -16.74
N SER A 302 0.32 -36.19 -15.99
CA SER A 302 0.84 -37.37 -15.28
C SER A 302 0.29 -38.67 -15.88
N PRO A 303 1.11 -39.73 -16.01
CA PRO A 303 0.63 -41.07 -16.36
C PRO A 303 -0.09 -41.80 -15.21
N SER A 304 -0.04 -41.28 -13.98
CA SER A 304 -0.76 -41.78 -12.80
C SER A 304 -2.05 -40.98 -12.53
N ASN A 305 -2.82 -41.37 -11.51
CA ASN A 305 -4.06 -40.69 -11.14
C ASN A 305 -3.79 -39.19 -10.83
N PRO A 306 -4.38 -38.24 -11.57
CA PRO A 306 -4.16 -36.81 -11.36
C PRO A 306 -4.55 -36.32 -9.96
N ASP A 307 -5.52 -36.98 -9.31
CA ASP A 307 -6.02 -36.60 -7.99
C ASP A 307 -5.01 -36.87 -6.85
N GLU A 308 -3.88 -37.53 -7.13
CA GLU A 308 -2.79 -37.73 -6.18
C GLU A 308 -1.85 -36.51 -6.07
N TYR A 309 -2.04 -35.50 -6.94
CA TYR A 309 -1.17 -34.32 -7.02
C TYR A 309 -1.92 -33.05 -6.60
N LEU A 310 -1.21 -32.15 -5.93
CA LEU A 310 -1.68 -30.79 -5.70
C LEU A 310 -1.40 -29.91 -6.93
N PRO A 311 -2.17 -28.82 -7.13
CA PRO A 311 -1.86 -27.83 -8.16
C PRO A 311 -0.44 -27.28 -8.02
N VAL A 312 0.24 -27.05 -9.15
CA VAL A 312 1.62 -26.52 -9.19
C VAL A 312 1.63 -25.23 -9.97
N ALA A 313 2.11 -24.15 -9.33
CA ALA A 313 2.22 -22.86 -9.98
C ALA A 313 3.64 -22.61 -10.52
N HIS A 314 3.71 -21.99 -11.70
CA HIS A 314 4.92 -21.37 -12.22
C HIS A 314 4.74 -19.85 -12.25
N THR A 315 5.04 -19.21 -11.12
CA THR A 315 4.80 -17.77 -10.88
C THR A 315 5.44 -16.84 -11.92
N CYS A 316 6.60 -17.21 -12.47
CA CYS A 316 7.29 -16.47 -13.53
C CYS A 316 6.47 -16.39 -14.82
N PHE A 317 5.65 -17.41 -15.10
CA PHE A 317 4.85 -17.52 -16.31
C PHE A 317 3.36 -17.23 -16.07
N PHE A 318 3.00 -16.84 -14.84
CA PHE A 318 1.61 -16.65 -14.42
C PHE A 318 0.75 -17.89 -14.78
N GLN A 319 1.19 -19.05 -14.31
CA GLN A 319 0.64 -20.34 -14.73
C GLN A 319 0.32 -21.21 -13.51
N VAL A 320 -0.77 -21.99 -13.61
CA VAL A 320 -1.12 -23.10 -12.73
C VAL A 320 -1.59 -24.31 -13.52
#